data_AF-A0A1B6DNT8-F1
#
_entry.id   AF-A0A1B6DNT8-F1
#
_cell.length_a   1.000
_cell.length_b   1.000
_cell.length_c   1.000
_cell.angle_alpha   90.00
_cell.angle_beta   90.00
_cell.angle_gamma   90.00
#
_symmetry.space_group_name_H-M   'P 1'
#
loop_
_entity.id
_entity.type
_entity.pdbx_description
1 polymer ?
#
loop_
_entity_poly.entity_id
_entity_poly.type
_entity_poly.pdbx_seq_one_letter_code
_entity_poly.pdbx_strand_id
1 'polypeptide(L)'
;MKYSIVLFYMCKLIQLFDCNKSDSVSRLENIKEEPIYNLYKREDNERLTSLLTAKTQYTPCTFNNCSCYLDVILKDLEPFKKGITANMLKSAKQKGTRYILIGSKLYRDSYCMFPARCSGIEYFLLKIKNKLPDLDMIINTRDWPQVSRFHGIPTPVFSFSKTQDFLDIMYPTWGFWEGGPAIKLYPRGLGRWDIHRKSLTNEYYEWPWDKKKSIGFFRGSRTSSERDSLIMLSRESPSIVDAAYTKNQAWKSEQDTLFELPAEEVSLNEHCRYKYLFNFRGVAASFRLKHLFLCGSLVFHVGDEWKEFFYSSLKPWIHFIPVESTASKEDIR
;
A
#
# COMPACT_ATOMS: atom_id res chain seq x y z
N MET A 1 -16.18 13.88 -31.08
CA MET A 1 -15.00 13.23 -31.70
C MET A 1 -13.68 13.74 -31.07
N LYS A 2 -13.55 13.70 -29.72
CA LYS A 2 -12.36 14.25 -29.01
C LYS A 2 -11.81 13.39 -27.84
N TYR A 3 -12.39 12.22 -27.53
CA TYR A 3 -12.09 11.53 -26.26
C TYR A 3 -11.31 10.21 -26.38
N SER A 4 -11.13 9.63 -27.58
CA SER A 4 -10.15 8.54 -27.80
C SER A 4 -8.69 9.00 -27.69
N ILE A 5 -8.47 10.31 -27.60
CA ILE A 5 -7.16 10.95 -27.53
C ILE A 5 -6.55 10.85 -26.12
N VAL A 6 -7.37 10.78 -25.05
CA VAL A 6 -6.89 10.84 -23.66
C VAL A 6 -6.03 9.63 -23.28
N LEU A 7 -6.39 8.42 -23.74
CA LEU A 7 -5.62 7.20 -23.43
C LEU A 7 -4.25 7.20 -24.14
N PHE A 8 -4.22 7.64 -25.40
CA PHE A 8 -3.00 7.71 -26.21
C PHE A 8 -2.03 8.78 -25.67
N TYR A 9 -2.56 9.88 -25.12
CA TYR A 9 -1.74 10.91 -24.47
C TYR A 9 -1.23 10.47 -23.10
N MET A 10 -1.98 9.68 -22.32
CA MET A 10 -1.49 9.14 -21.03
C MET A 10 -0.26 8.24 -21.21
N CYS A 11 -0.23 7.37 -22.23
CA CYS A 11 0.97 6.58 -22.54
C CYS A 11 2.16 7.45 -23.02
N LYS A 12 1.91 8.52 -23.79
CA LYS A 12 2.96 9.49 -24.17
C LYS A 12 3.44 10.35 -22.99
N LEU A 13 2.58 10.65 -22.03
CA LEU A 13 2.94 11.42 -20.83
C LEU A 13 3.92 10.67 -19.93
N ILE A 14 3.81 9.34 -19.86
CA ILE A 14 4.77 8.52 -19.11
C ILE A 14 6.20 8.66 -19.70
N GLN A 15 6.32 8.85 -21.01
CA GLN A 15 7.61 9.13 -21.67
C GLN A 15 8.14 10.56 -21.39
N LEU A 16 7.32 11.47 -20.87
CA LEU A 16 7.70 12.86 -20.57
C LEU A 16 8.17 13.07 -19.12
N PHE A 17 8.12 12.04 -18.27
CA PHE A 17 8.63 12.10 -16.90
C PHE A 17 10.02 11.47 -16.82
N ASP A 18 11.01 12.32 -16.55
CA ASP A 18 12.37 11.89 -16.22
C ASP A 18 12.39 11.28 -14.80
N CYS A 19 12.25 9.95 -14.74
CA CYS A 19 12.37 9.17 -13.51
C CYS A 19 13.82 8.79 -13.15
N ASN A 20 14.83 9.33 -13.84
CA ASN A 20 16.23 8.92 -13.67
C ASN A 20 16.90 9.39 -12.35
N LYS A 21 16.17 10.01 -11.41
CA LYS A 21 16.70 10.28 -10.07
C LYS A 21 16.57 9.05 -9.19
N SER A 22 17.57 8.18 -9.23
CA SER A 22 17.84 7.26 -8.13
C SER A 22 18.61 8.00 -7.04
N ASP A 23 18.03 8.08 -5.84
CA ASP A 23 18.85 8.14 -4.63
C ASP A 23 19.44 6.72 -4.49
N SER A 24 20.68 6.55 -4.94
CA SER A 24 21.39 5.29 -4.86
C SER A 24 21.64 4.92 -3.39
N VAL A 25 20.87 3.98 -2.87
CA VAL A 25 21.30 3.20 -1.71
C VAL A 25 22.00 1.95 -2.26
N SER A 26 23.30 2.08 -2.54
CA SER A 26 24.24 0.95 -2.65
C SER A 26 24.52 0.44 -1.22
N ARG A 27 24.68 -0.83 -0.87
CA ARG A 27 25.22 -2.03 -1.52
C ARG A 27 24.47 -3.24 -0.94
N LEU A 28 24.23 -4.28 -1.75
CA LEU A 28 24.01 -5.63 -1.22
C LEU A 28 25.37 -6.17 -0.78
N GLU A 29 25.51 -6.45 0.51
CA GLU A 29 26.66 -7.17 1.05
C GLU A 29 26.60 -8.64 0.63
N ASN A 30 27.78 -9.22 0.40
CA ASN A 30 27.96 -10.63 0.07
C ASN A 30 27.34 -11.52 1.15
N ILE A 31 26.36 -12.32 0.77
CA ILE A 31 25.80 -13.38 1.60
C ILE A 31 26.88 -14.45 1.75
N LYS A 32 27.44 -14.59 2.96
CA LYS A 32 28.22 -15.76 3.34
C LYS A 32 27.24 -16.93 3.53
N GLU A 33 27.54 -18.06 2.90
CA GLU A 33 26.82 -19.31 3.12
C GLU A 33 27.12 -19.87 4.51
N GLU A 34 26.09 -19.98 5.37
CA GLU A 34 26.05 -20.81 6.58
C GLU A 34 24.59 -21.17 6.90
N PRO A 35 24.33 -22.19 7.73
CA PRO A 35 24.58 -23.62 7.58
C PRO A 35 23.31 -24.37 7.12
N ILE A 36 23.47 -25.65 6.80
CA ILE A 36 22.41 -26.55 6.29
C ILE A 36 21.27 -26.69 7.32
N TYR A 37 20.08 -26.21 6.97
CA TYR A 37 18.86 -26.41 7.75
C TYR A 37 18.42 -27.88 7.72
N ASN A 38 17.81 -28.32 8.80
CA ASN A 38 17.33 -29.68 8.98
C ASN A 38 16.12 -29.96 8.05
N LEU A 39 16.37 -30.42 6.82
CA LEU A 39 15.40 -30.69 5.73
C LEU A 39 14.35 -31.80 6.04
N TYR A 40 14.19 -32.22 7.29
CA TYR A 40 13.36 -33.38 7.64
C TYR A 40 11.90 -33.05 7.92
N LYS A 41 11.51 -31.77 8.00
CA LYS A 41 10.10 -31.37 8.10
C LYS A 41 9.55 -30.97 6.73
N ARG A 42 8.43 -31.59 6.35
CA ARG A 42 7.75 -31.35 5.06
C ARG A 42 7.46 -29.86 4.80
N GLU A 43 6.99 -29.14 5.81
CA GLU A 43 6.65 -27.71 5.72
C GLU A 43 7.88 -26.84 5.39
N ASP A 44 9.04 -27.14 5.99
CA ASP A 44 10.27 -26.41 5.71
C ASP A 44 10.72 -26.62 4.26
N ASN A 45 10.53 -27.84 3.72
CA ASN A 45 10.79 -28.15 2.32
C ASN A 45 9.80 -27.44 1.37
N GLU A 46 8.52 -27.31 1.74
CA GLU A 46 7.52 -26.58 0.95
C GLU A 46 7.83 -25.07 0.91
N ARG A 47 8.23 -24.49 2.05
CA ARG A 47 8.68 -23.08 2.14
C ARG A 47 9.96 -22.86 1.33
N LEU A 48 10.95 -23.74 1.45
CA LEU A 48 12.19 -23.67 0.68
C LEU A 48 11.92 -23.78 -0.83
N THR A 49 11.05 -24.69 -1.24
CA THR A 49 10.65 -24.85 -2.65
C THR A 49 9.98 -23.59 -3.17
N SER A 50 9.08 -22.98 -2.39
CA SER A 50 8.42 -21.71 -2.74
C SER A 50 9.43 -20.58 -2.92
N LEU A 51 10.41 -20.48 -2.02
CA LEU A 51 11.48 -19.49 -2.08
C LEU A 51 12.40 -19.69 -3.30
N LEU A 52 12.85 -20.91 -3.56
CA LEU A 52 13.71 -21.23 -4.71
C LEU A 52 12.99 -21.00 -6.04
N THR A 53 11.71 -21.37 -6.11
CA THR A 53 10.86 -21.13 -7.29
C THR A 53 10.70 -19.63 -7.53
N ALA A 54 10.37 -18.86 -6.49
CA ALA A 54 10.23 -17.41 -6.61
C ALA A 54 11.55 -16.76 -7.07
N LYS A 55 12.69 -17.15 -6.49
CA LYS A 55 14.01 -16.63 -6.90
C LYS A 55 14.32 -16.91 -8.37
N THR A 56 14.00 -18.11 -8.85
CA THR A 56 14.23 -18.50 -10.24
C THR A 56 13.36 -17.72 -11.22
N GLN A 57 12.12 -17.42 -10.85
CA GLN A 57 11.16 -16.70 -11.69
C GLN A 57 11.26 -15.16 -11.56
N TYR A 58 11.98 -14.66 -10.56
CA TYR A 58 12.02 -13.24 -10.26
C TYR A 58 12.79 -12.46 -11.33
N THR A 59 12.12 -11.47 -11.90
CA THR A 59 12.72 -10.45 -12.75
C THR A 59 12.60 -9.09 -12.06
N PRO A 60 13.72 -8.38 -11.83
CA PRO A 60 13.67 -7.03 -11.28
C PRO A 60 12.84 -6.11 -12.18
N CYS A 61 12.05 -5.22 -11.58
CA CYS A 61 11.38 -4.20 -12.37
C CYS A 61 12.39 -3.15 -12.87
N THR A 62 12.17 -2.62 -14.08
CA THR A 62 12.99 -1.56 -14.64
C THR A 62 12.46 -0.19 -14.24
N PHE A 63 13.33 0.72 -13.82
CA PHE A 63 12.95 2.08 -13.43
C PHE A 63 13.08 3.11 -14.57
N ASN A 64 13.70 2.73 -15.69
CA ASN A 64 13.84 3.59 -16.86
C ASN A 64 12.45 4.05 -17.34
N ASN A 65 12.26 5.36 -17.50
CA ASN A 65 10.99 5.96 -17.92
C ASN A 65 9.78 5.58 -17.03
N CYS A 66 10.00 5.37 -15.73
CA CYS A 66 8.95 5.06 -14.75
C CYS A 66 8.21 3.72 -15.03
N SER A 67 8.85 2.76 -15.71
CA SER A 67 8.17 1.54 -16.20
C SER A 67 7.81 0.52 -15.13
N CYS A 68 8.41 0.57 -13.93
CA CYS A 68 8.22 -0.44 -12.87
C CYS A 68 6.74 -0.67 -12.49
N TYR A 69 5.88 0.33 -12.69
CA TYR A 69 4.45 0.28 -12.37
C TYR A 69 3.54 0.47 -13.59
N LEU A 70 4.11 0.51 -14.80
CA LEU A 70 3.35 0.78 -16.03
C LEU A 70 2.25 -0.27 -16.28
N ASP A 71 2.55 -1.54 -16.03
CA ASP A 71 1.60 -2.65 -16.22
C ASP A 71 0.32 -2.47 -15.38
N VAL A 72 0.43 -1.85 -14.21
CA VAL A 72 -0.73 -1.55 -13.36
C VAL A 72 -1.61 -0.50 -14.03
N ILE A 73 -1.01 0.57 -14.54
CA ILE A 73 -1.71 1.64 -15.25
C ILE A 73 -2.40 1.07 -16.50
N LEU A 74 -1.68 0.27 -17.30
CA LEU A 74 -2.23 -0.34 -18.51
C LEU A 74 -3.40 -1.27 -18.19
N LYS A 75 -3.24 -2.16 -17.21
CA LYS A 75 -4.29 -3.09 -16.78
C LYS A 75 -5.53 -2.37 -16.24
N ASP A 76 -5.34 -1.28 -15.52
CA ASP A 76 -6.44 -0.50 -14.93
C ASP A 76 -7.19 0.33 -15.98
N LEU A 77 -6.51 0.75 -17.05
CA LEU A 77 -7.10 1.51 -18.16
C LEU A 77 -7.69 0.62 -19.26
N GLU A 78 -7.33 -0.67 -19.30
CA GLU A 78 -7.81 -1.63 -20.31
C GLU A 78 -9.35 -1.68 -20.47
N PRO A 79 -10.17 -1.65 -19.41
CA PRO A 79 -11.63 -1.61 -19.54
C PRO A 79 -12.15 -0.39 -20.32
N PHE A 80 -11.35 0.67 -20.41
CA PHE A 80 -11.68 1.95 -21.03
C PHE A 80 -10.98 2.18 -22.38
N LYS A 81 -10.37 1.15 -22.97
CA LYS A 81 -9.60 1.26 -24.23
C LYS A 81 -10.39 1.81 -25.42
N LYS A 82 -11.71 1.61 -25.43
CA LYS A 82 -12.62 2.14 -26.47
C LYS A 82 -12.92 3.63 -26.30
N GLY A 83 -12.42 4.25 -25.22
CA GLY A 83 -12.63 5.65 -24.88
C GLY A 83 -13.56 5.83 -23.69
N ILE A 84 -13.42 6.99 -23.03
CA ILE A 84 -14.28 7.44 -21.93
C ILE A 84 -15.27 8.47 -22.46
N THR A 85 -16.58 8.26 -22.25
CA THR A 85 -17.63 9.17 -22.71
C THR A 85 -18.05 10.15 -21.62
N ALA A 86 -18.66 11.28 -22.01
CA ALA A 86 -19.23 12.24 -21.06
C ALA A 86 -20.33 11.62 -20.18
N ASN A 87 -21.10 10.66 -20.72
CA ASN A 87 -22.11 9.94 -19.95
C ASN A 87 -21.47 9.06 -18.87
N MET A 88 -20.35 8.40 -19.15
CA MET A 88 -19.61 7.62 -18.14
C MET A 88 -19.13 8.52 -16.99
N LEU A 89 -18.61 9.71 -17.31
CA LEU A 89 -18.19 10.70 -16.30
C LEU A 89 -19.38 11.23 -15.49
N LYS A 90 -20.52 11.50 -16.14
CA LYS A 90 -21.76 11.91 -15.47
C LYS A 90 -22.24 10.84 -14.47
N SER A 91 -22.23 9.56 -14.86
CA SER A 91 -22.57 8.44 -13.98
C SER A 91 -21.55 8.20 -12.87
N ALA A 92 -20.28 8.52 -13.11
CA ALA A 92 -19.21 8.39 -12.13
C ALA A 92 -19.24 9.49 -11.06
N LYS A 93 -19.85 10.66 -11.33
CA LYS A 93 -19.82 11.84 -10.44
C LYS A 93 -20.18 11.53 -8.97
N GLN A 94 -21.15 10.66 -8.71
CA GLN A 94 -21.59 10.30 -7.36
C GLN A 94 -20.59 9.41 -6.59
N LYS A 95 -19.57 8.90 -7.27
CA LYS A 95 -18.59 7.94 -6.73
C LYS A 95 -17.29 8.61 -6.26
N GLY A 96 -17.14 9.92 -6.40
CA GLY A 96 -15.93 10.62 -5.99
C GLY A 96 -16.03 12.13 -6.16
N THR A 97 -14.90 12.80 -5.96
CA THR A 97 -14.76 14.24 -6.18
C THR A 97 -14.30 14.47 -7.61
N ARG A 98 -15.02 15.32 -8.36
CA ARG A 98 -14.62 15.65 -9.73
C ARG A 98 -13.49 16.68 -9.74
N TYR A 99 -12.48 16.41 -10.55
CA TYR A 99 -11.41 17.33 -10.90
C TYR A 99 -11.41 17.56 -12.41
N ILE A 100 -11.23 18.81 -12.81
CA ILE A 100 -11.14 19.23 -14.20
C ILE A 100 -9.85 20.03 -14.37
N LEU A 101 -9.03 19.66 -15.36
CA LEU A 101 -7.87 20.42 -15.77
C LEU A 101 -8.17 21.02 -17.14
N ILE A 102 -8.21 22.35 -17.25
CA ILE A 102 -8.39 23.05 -18.54
C ILE A 102 -7.32 24.15 -18.63
N GLY A 103 -6.50 24.12 -19.68
CA GLY A 103 -5.47 25.13 -19.91
C GLY A 103 -4.52 25.27 -18.71
N SER A 104 -4.05 24.14 -18.15
CA SER A 104 -3.19 24.08 -16.96
C SER A 104 -3.80 24.67 -15.66
N LYS A 105 -5.10 24.97 -15.64
CA LYS A 105 -5.83 25.37 -14.43
C LYS A 105 -6.64 24.20 -13.89
N LEU A 106 -6.37 23.85 -12.63
CA LEU A 106 -7.06 22.76 -11.93
C LEU A 106 -8.31 23.32 -11.24
N TYR A 107 -9.45 22.72 -11.52
CA TYR A 107 -10.74 22.97 -10.90
C TYR A 107 -11.19 21.70 -10.18
N ARG A 108 -11.97 21.86 -9.13
CA ARG A 108 -12.53 20.76 -8.34
C ARG A 108 -13.96 21.09 -7.97
N ASP A 109 -14.79 20.06 -7.75
CA ASP A 109 -16.04 20.23 -6.99
C ASP A 109 -15.75 21.01 -5.68
N SER A 110 -16.68 21.90 -5.32
CA SER A 110 -16.59 22.70 -4.09
C SER A 110 -16.51 21.78 -2.86
N TYR A 111 -17.38 20.78 -2.83
CA TYR A 111 -17.40 19.77 -1.78
C TYR A 111 -16.38 18.66 -2.03
N CYS A 112 -15.49 18.46 -1.07
CA CYS A 112 -14.66 17.27 -0.93
C CYS A 112 -15.00 16.57 0.38
N MET A 113 -15.32 15.27 0.30
CA MET A 113 -15.72 14.49 1.48
C MET A 113 -14.64 14.43 2.57
N PHE A 114 -13.37 14.36 2.15
CA PHE A 114 -12.22 14.36 3.05
C PHE A 114 -11.21 15.43 2.62
N PRO A 115 -11.35 16.68 3.10
CA PRO A 115 -10.56 17.81 2.61
C PRO A 115 -9.04 17.58 2.63
N ALA A 116 -8.49 17.03 3.71
CA ALA A 116 -7.05 16.72 3.81
C ALA A 116 -6.59 15.68 2.77
N ARG A 117 -7.44 14.71 2.40
CA ARG A 117 -7.14 13.74 1.34
C ARG A 117 -7.10 14.42 -0.02
N CYS A 118 -8.04 15.34 -0.28
CA CYS A 118 -8.01 16.17 -1.49
C CYS A 118 -6.74 17.01 -1.56
N SER A 119 -6.31 17.65 -0.48
CA SER A 119 -5.06 18.43 -0.46
C SER A 119 -3.82 17.57 -0.76
N GLY A 120 -3.76 16.35 -0.24
CA GLY A 120 -2.71 15.39 -0.59
C GLY A 120 -2.69 14.99 -2.07
N ILE A 121 -3.84 14.84 -2.71
CA ILE A 121 -3.96 14.60 -4.16
C ILE A 121 -3.55 15.85 -4.95
N GLU A 122 -4.05 17.01 -4.56
CA GLU A 122 -3.81 18.31 -5.19
C GLU A 122 -2.32 18.65 -5.21
N TYR A 123 -1.57 18.31 -4.15
CA TYR A 123 -0.11 18.49 -4.14
C TYR A 123 0.57 17.87 -5.37
N PHE A 124 0.20 16.64 -5.74
CA PHE A 124 0.77 15.97 -6.90
C PHE A 124 0.23 16.54 -8.21
N LEU A 125 -1.09 16.73 -8.32
CA LEU A 125 -1.72 17.26 -9.54
C LEU A 125 -1.17 18.65 -9.87
N LEU A 126 -1.01 19.54 -8.88
CA LEU A 126 -0.49 20.89 -9.08
C LEU A 126 0.96 20.92 -9.59
N LYS A 127 1.78 19.92 -9.23
CA LYS A 127 3.16 19.79 -9.73
C LYS A 127 3.24 19.38 -11.19
N ILE A 128 2.28 18.58 -11.66
CA ILE A 128 2.32 18.02 -13.01
C ILE A 128 1.36 18.69 -13.99
N LYS A 129 0.45 19.55 -13.52
CA LYS A 129 -0.62 20.18 -14.32
C LYS A 129 -0.15 20.84 -15.62
N ASN A 130 1.04 21.45 -15.64
CA ASN A 130 1.60 22.12 -16.82
C ASN A 130 2.10 21.15 -17.89
N LYS A 131 2.26 19.87 -17.54
CA LYS A 131 2.66 18.79 -18.46
C LYS A 131 1.47 17.97 -18.94
N LEU A 132 0.30 18.12 -18.33
CA LEU A 132 -0.89 17.34 -18.63
C LEU A 132 -1.78 18.06 -19.67
N PRO A 133 -2.49 17.31 -20.53
CA PRO A 133 -3.54 17.86 -21.38
C PRO A 133 -4.76 18.26 -20.55
N ASP A 134 -5.79 18.78 -21.20
CA ASP A 134 -7.09 18.95 -20.57
C ASP A 134 -7.67 17.58 -20.15
N LEU A 135 -8.17 17.49 -18.92
CA LEU A 135 -8.64 16.25 -18.29
C LEU A 135 -9.92 16.49 -17.48
N ASP A 136 -10.77 15.46 -17.41
CA ASP A 136 -11.95 15.41 -16.55
C ASP A 136 -11.95 14.05 -15.85
N MET A 137 -11.79 14.05 -14.53
CA MET A 137 -11.54 12.85 -13.74
C MET A 137 -12.38 12.83 -12.46
N ILE A 138 -12.84 11.64 -12.07
CA ILE A 138 -13.51 11.41 -10.80
C ILE A 138 -12.54 10.68 -9.87
N ILE A 139 -12.18 11.31 -8.76
CA ILE A 139 -11.27 10.74 -7.76
C ILE A 139 -12.03 10.42 -6.49
N ASN A 140 -12.16 9.14 -6.17
CA ASN A 140 -12.69 8.66 -4.91
C ASN A 140 -11.67 8.90 -3.78
N THR A 141 -12.13 9.59 -2.73
CA THR A 141 -11.34 9.89 -1.53
C THR A 141 -11.74 9.01 -0.34
N ARG A 142 -12.66 8.05 -0.51
CA ARG A 142 -13.02 7.05 0.51
C ARG A 142 -12.00 5.90 0.53
N ASP A 143 -12.06 5.08 1.57
CA ASP A 143 -11.18 3.91 1.68
C ASP A 143 -11.58 2.80 0.69
N TRP A 144 -12.88 2.55 0.53
CA TRP A 144 -13.40 1.45 -0.29
C TRP A 144 -13.56 1.84 -1.78
N PRO A 145 -13.21 0.96 -2.74
CA PRO A 145 -13.40 1.19 -4.18
C PRO A 145 -14.90 1.25 -4.58
N GLN A 146 -15.22 1.78 -5.76
CA GLN A 146 -16.59 2.19 -6.12
C GLN A 146 -17.17 1.52 -7.37
N VAL A 147 -16.36 0.78 -8.12
CA VAL A 147 -16.74 0.23 -9.42
C VAL A 147 -16.56 -1.28 -9.40
N SER A 148 -17.59 -1.99 -8.94
CA SER A 148 -17.62 -3.47 -8.99
C SER A 148 -17.56 -3.96 -10.43
N ARG A 149 -16.83 -5.07 -10.65
CA ARG A 149 -16.82 -5.82 -11.92
C ARG A 149 -18.12 -6.54 -12.20
N PHE A 150 -18.85 -6.89 -11.16
CA PHE A 150 -20.02 -7.75 -11.27
C PHE A 150 -21.30 -6.97 -11.58
N HIS A 151 -21.33 -5.67 -11.28
CA HIS A 151 -22.55 -4.86 -11.35
C HIS A 151 -22.31 -3.49 -11.99
N GLY A 152 -23.27 -3.08 -12.82
CA GLY A 152 -23.27 -1.77 -13.46
C GLY A 152 -22.34 -1.66 -14.66
N ILE A 153 -22.30 -0.46 -15.25
CA ILE A 153 -21.46 -0.15 -16.41
C ILE A 153 -20.05 0.25 -15.91
N PRO A 154 -18.96 -0.22 -16.55
CA PRO A 154 -17.62 0.26 -16.27
C PRO A 154 -17.57 1.79 -16.27
N THR A 155 -17.16 2.37 -15.14
CA THR A 155 -17.11 3.81 -14.92
C THR A 155 -15.69 4.20 -14.48
N PRO A 156 -15.07 5.24 -15.06
CA PRO A 156 -13.69 5.60 -14.77
C PRO A 156 -13.63 6.39 -13.46
N VAL A 157 -13.39 5.67 -12.37
CA VAL A 157 -13.20 6.24 -11.03
C VAL A 157 -11.82 5.89 -10.55
N PHE A 158 -11.08 6.87 -10.06
CA PHE A 158 -9.78 6.65 -9.45
C PHE A 158 -9.95 6.35 -7.95
N SER A 159 -9.44 5.22 -7.46
CA SER A 159 -9.43 4.85 -6.03
C SER A 159 -8.03 4.41 -5.63
N PHE A 160 -7.58 4.70 -4.40
CA PHE A 160 -6.18 4.40 -4.04
C PHE A 160 -5.89 2.89 -3.93
N SER A 161 -6.92 2.11 -3.61
CA SER A 161 -6.83 0.68 -3.35
C SER A 161 -8.02 -0.09 -3.93
N LYS A 162 -7.77 -1.33 -4.33
CA LYS A 162 -8.79 -2.27 -4.80
C LYS A 162 -8.38 -3.74 -4.69
N THR A 163 -9.35 -4.64 -4.88
CA THR A 163 -9.12 -6.06 -5.18
C THR A 163 -9.32 -6.32 -6.68
N GLN A 164 -9.22 -7.58 -7.10
CA GLN A 164 -9.52 -7.96 -8.49
C GLN A 164 -10.99 -7.68 -8.86
N ASP A 165 -11.90 -7.61 -7.89
CA ASP A 165 -13.34 -7.44 -8.11
C ASP A 165 -13.75 -6.03 -8.51
N PHE A 166 -12.81 -5.09 -8.57
CA PHE A 166 -13.09 -3.70 -8.87
C PHE A 166 -12.35 -3.21 -10.13
N LEU A 167 -13.00 -2.30 -10.85
CA LEU A 167 -12.52 -1.65 -12.06
C LEU A 167 -11.95 -0.25 -11.80
N ASP A 168 -11.94 0.21 -10.55
CA ASP A 168 -11.34 1.48 -10.17
C ASP A 168 -9.88 1.57 -10.67
N ILE A 169 -9.46 2.75 -11.12
CA ILE A 169 -8.09 3.00 -11.57
C ILE A 169 -7.25 3.38 -10.36
N MET A 170 -6.20 2.62 -10.06
CA MET A 170 -5.36 2.93 -8.90
C MET A 170 -4.56 4.21 -9.11
N TYR A 171 -4.45 5.01 -8.05
CA TYR A 171 -3.56 6.16 -7.99
C TYR A 171 -2.73 6.14 -6.70
N PRO A 172 -1.55 6.80 -6.67
CA PRO A 172 -0.77 6.94 -5.44
C PRO A 172 -1.59 7.66 -4.37
N THR A 173 -1.82 6.99 -3.24
CA THR A 173 -2.68 7.52 -2.17
C THR A 173 -2.26 8.92 -1.70
N TRP A 174 -3.23 9.74 -1.28
CA TRP A 174 -3.00 11.05 -0.66
C TRP A 174 -1.95 10.99 0.46
N GLY A 175 -1.90 9.89 1.21
CA GLY A 175 -0.98 9.66 2.33
C GLY A 175 0.52 9.64 1.97
N PHE A 176 0.90 9.73 0.70
CA PHE A 176 2.28 10.06 0.33
C PHE A 176 2.66 11.50 0.68
N TRP A 177 1.69 12.42 0.75
CA TRP A 177 1.89 13.82 1.15
C TRP A 177 1.13 14.19 2.43
N GLU A 178 -0.19 13.99 2.49
CA GLU A 178 -1.01 14.26 3.69
C GLU A 178 -2.39 13.58 3.64
N GLY A 179 -3.18 13.71 4.71
CA GLY A 179 -4.54 13.18 4.76
C GLY A 179 -4.65 11.69 5.08
N GLY A 180 -3.56 11.05 5.49
CA GLY A 180 -3.62 9.71 6.10
C GLY A 180 -4.26 9.74 7.50
N PRO A 181 -4.31 8.58 8.19
CA PRO A 181 -4.94 8.47 9.51
C PRO A 181 -4.36 9.45 10.52
N ALA A 182 -5.23 10.20 11.20
CA ALA A 182 -4.87 11.07 12.31
C ALA A 182 -4.91 10.30 13.61
N ILE A 183 -3.77 10.21 14.27
CA ILE A 183 -3.54 9.48 15.54
C ILE A 183 -2.73 10.39 16.49
N LYS A 184 -2.55 10.04 17.76
CA LYS A 184 -1.81 10.86 18.74
C LYS A 184 -0.40 11.22 18.25
N LEU A 185 0.29 10.27 17.61
CA LEU A 185 1.62 10.48 17.02
C LEU A 185 1.61 11.31 15.73
N TYR A 186 0.49 11.33 15.01
CA TYR A 186 0.33 12.07 13.74
C TYR A 186 -0.96 12.91 13.79
N PRO A 187 -0.99 14.00 14.58
CA PRO A 187 -2.22 14.76 14.81
C PRO A 187 -2.77 15.44 13.55
N ARG A 188 -1.90 15.69 12.55
CA ARG A 188 -2.28 16.23 11.22
C ARG A 188 -2.53 15.13 10.17
N GLY A 189 -2.57 13.87 10.57
CA GLY A 189 -2.64 12.72 9.67
C GLY A 189 -1.27 12.25 9.20
N LEU A 190 -1.12 10.93 9.06
CA LEU A 190 0.07 10.33 8.45
C LEU A 190 0.24 10.85 7.02
N GLY A 191 1.44 11.31 6.68
CA GLY A 191 1.76 11.95 5.41
C GLY A 191 3.27 12.04 5.24
N ARG A 192 3.75 12.95 4.39
CA ARG A 192 5.18 13.31 4.24
C ARG A 192 6.08 12.08 4.15
N TRP A 193 5.78 11.24 3.17
CA TRP A 193 6.56 10.05 2.87
C TRP A 193 8.04 10.37 2.63
N ASP A 194 8.34 11.54 2.09
CA ASP A 194 9.70 12.07 1.92
C ASP A 194 10.47 12.19 3.25
N ILE A 195 9.81 12.62 4.32
CA ILE A 195 10.40 12.70 5.67
C ILE A 195 10.50 11.30 6.29
N HIS A 196 9.43 10.50 6.21
CA HIS A 196 9.45 9.15 6.76
C HIS A 196 10.51 8.26 6.13
N ARG A 197 10.78 8.42 4.82
CA ARG A 197 11.88 7.71 4.16
C ARG A 197 13.20 7.96 4.86
N LYS A 198 13.56 9.24 5.07
CA LYS A 198 14.81 9.61 5.75
C LYS A 198 14.84 9.10 7.19
N SER A 199 13.76 9.33 7.93
CA SER A 199 13.63 8.91 9.33
C SER A 199 13.82 7.41 9.50
N LEU A 200 13.12 6.59 8.71
CA LEU A 200 13.18 5.13 8.80
C LEU A 200 14.51 4.57 8.26
N THR A 201 15.11 5.21 7.26
CA THR A 201 16.46 4.84 6.81
C THR A 201 17.51 5.07 7.91
N ASN A 202 17.37 6.12 8.73
CA ASN A 202 18.26 6.29 9.89
C ASN A 202 18.07 5.16 10.91
N GLU A 203 16.82 4.77 11.19
CA GLU A 203 16.53 3.64 12.09
C GLU A 203 17.07 2.31 11.57
N TYR A 204 17.07 2.09 10.26
CA TYR A 204 17.68 0.91 9.65
C TYR A 204 19.17 0.78 9.99
N TYR A 205 19.91 1.89 9.95
CA TYR A 205 21.34 1.90 10.31
C TYR A 205 21.57 1.83 11.83
N GLU A 206 20.69 2.44 12.63
CA GLU A 206 20.73 2.37 14.11
C GLU A 206 20.42 0.95 14.65
N TRP A 207 19.58 0.21 13.92
CA TRP A 207 19.11 -1.13 14.27
C TRP A 207 19.45 -2.16 13.19
N PRO A 208 20.73 -2.55 13.04
CA PRO A 208 21.12 -3.64 12.14
C PRO A 208 20.47 -4.96 12.55
N TRP A 209 20.37 -5.91 11.60
CA TRP A 209 19.63 -7.17 11.75
C TRP A 209 19.88 -7.90 13.08
N ASP A 210 21.15 -8.06 13.46
CA ASP A 210 21.53 -8.83 14.66
C ASP A 210 21.15 -8.13 15.97
N LYS A 211 20.95 -6.81 15.95
CA LYS A 211 20.50 -6.01 17.11
C LYS A 211 18.98 -6.03 17.28
N LYS A 212 18.22 -6.38 16.23
CA LYS A 212 16.75 -6.40 16.28
C LYS A 212 16.25 -7.56 17.14
N LYS A 213 15.17 -7.34 17.87
CA LYS A 213 14.48 -8.37 18.67
C LYS A 213 13.90 -9.45 17.76
N SER A 214 14.20 -10.72 18.04
CA SER A 214 13.69 -11.89 17.31
C SER A 214 12.25 -12.23 17.68
N ILE A 215 11.34 -11.26 17.63
CA ILE A 215 9.91 -11.43 17.93
C ILE A 215 9.06 -10.77 16.84
N GLY A 216 7.90 -11.35 16.56
CA GLY A 216 6.83 -10.76 15.74
C GLY A 216 6.31 -9.48 16.35
N PHE A 217 6.03 -8.47 15.53
CA PHE A 217 5.50 -7.20 16.02
C PHE A 217 4.39 -6.63 15.16
N PHE A 218 3.36 -6.13 15.85
CA PHE A 218 2.27 -5.36 15.24
C PHE A 218 1.68 -4.38 16.25
N ARG A 219 1.51 -3.10 15.85
CA ARG A 219 0.71 -2.13 16.61
C ARG A 219 -0.26 -1.38 15.72
N GLY A 220 -1.56 -1.56 15.96
CA GLY A 220 -2.62 -0.89 15.20
C GLY A 220 -4.01 -1.27 15.69
N SER A 221 -5.06 -0.62 15.17
CA SER A 221 -6.44 -0.86 15.59
C SER A 221 -7.11 -2.04 14.86
N ARG A 222 -8.28 -2.49 15.34
CA ARG A 222 -9.04 -3.60 14.74
C ARG A 222 -9.90 -3.17 13.56
N THR A 223 -9.28 -2.84 12.43
CA THR A 223 -10.01 -2.45 11.19
C THR A 223 -10.39 -3.63 10.28
N SER A 224 -9.99 -4.85 10.65
CA SER A 224 -10.36 -6.11 10.01
C SER A 224 -10.10 -7.24 11.01
N SER A 225 -10.97 -8.25 11.05
CA SER A 225 -10.83 -9.42 11.94
C SER A 225 -9.68 -10.35 11.53
N GLU A 226 -9.11 -10.22 10.34
CA GLU A 226 -7.92 -11.00 9.93
C GLU A 226 -6.68 -10.74 10.79
N ARG A 227 -6.71 -9.66 11.58
CA ARG A 227 -5.66 -9.35 12.56
C ARG A 227 -5.78 -10.16 13.84
N ASP A 228 -6.95 -10.76 14.12
CA ASP A 228 -7.29 -11.34 15.42
C ASP A 228 -6.37 -12.52 15.78
N SER A 229 -6.05 -13.42 14.85
CA SER A 229 -5.17 -14.58 15.11
C SER A 229 -3.81 -14.16 15.68
N LEU A 230 -3.19 -13.10 15.13
CA LEU A 230 -1.91 -12.59 15.62
C LEU A 230 -2.03 -11.99 17.03
N ILE A 231 -3.13 -11.26 17.30
CA ILE A 231 -3.36 -10.69 18.63
C ILE A 231 -3.54 -11.81 19.66
N MET A 232 -4.33 -12.84 19.33
CA MET A 232 -4.56 -13.97 20.21
C MET A 232 -3.27 -14.76 20.46
N LEU A 233 -2.44 -14.97 19.43
CA LEU A 233 -1.12 -15.59 19.56
C LEU A 233 -0.21 -14.78 20.50
N SER A 234 -0.20 -13.45 20.38
CA SER A 234 0.62 -12.60 21.25
C SER A 234 0.22 -12.70 22.72
N ARG A 235 -1.09 -12.82 23.00
CA ARG A 235 -1.60 -13.02 24.37
C ARG A 235 -1.18 -14.38 24.94
N GLU A 236 -1.20 -15.41 24.12
CA GLU A 236 -0.84 -16.77 24.53
C GLU A 236 0.66 -17.00 24.62
N SER A 237 1.45 -16.30 23.81
CA SER A 237 2.89 -16.52 23.68
C SER A 237 3.61 -15.19 23.41
N PRO A 238 3.70 -14.29 24.42
CA PRO A 238 4.31 -12.97 24.27
C PRO A 238 5.81 -13.02 23.97
N SER A 239 6.47 -14.16 24.19
CA SER A 239 7.88 -14.37 23.86
C SER A 239 8.15 -14.52 22.36
N ILE A 240 7.13 -14.84 21.55
CA ILE A 240 7.27 -14.99 20.09
C ILE A 240 6.67 -13.82 19.31
N VAL A 241 5.60 -13.20 19.83
CA VAL A 241 4.89 -12.10 19.18
C VAL A 241 4.46 -11.06 20.21
N ASP A 242 4.72 -9.79 19.90
CA ASP A 242 4.19 -8.60 20.56
C ASP A 242 3.21 -7.88 19.62
N ALA A 243 1.93 -8.24 19.76
CA ALA A 243 0.81 -7.71 18.96
C ALA A 243 -0.39 -7.40 19.85
N ALA A 244 -0.97 -6.21 19.72
CA ALA A 244 -2.23 -5.83 20.37
C ALA A 244 -2.85 -4.61 19.71
N TYR A 245 -4.13 -4.42 20.02
CA TYR A 245 -4.96 -3.42 19.41
C TYR A 245 -4.83 -2.05 20.06
N THR A 246 -4.68 -1.02 19.22
CA THR A 246 -4.82 0.38 19.63
C THR A 246 -6.25 0.88 19.39
N LYS A 247 -6.60 2.03 19.97
CA LYS A 247 -7.88 2.69 19.69
C LYS A 247 -7.82 3.42 18.33
N ASN A 248 -8.95 3.46 17.61
CA ASN A 248 -9.14 4.35 16.45
C ASN A 248 -10.34 5.28 16.71
N GLN A 249 -10.55 6.25 15.81
CA GLN A 249 -11.63 7.23 15.95
C GLN A 249 -13.05 6.63 15.87
N ALA A 250 -13.19 5.41 15.34
CA ALA A 250 -14.45 4.69 15.20
C ALA A 250 -14.68 3.64 16.29
N TRP A 251 -13.86 3.61 17.34
CA TRP A 251 -14.00 2.69 18.47
C TRP A 251 -15.34 2.91 19.17
N LYS A 252 -16.07 1.82 19.42
CA LYS A 252 -17.40 1.82 20.03
C LYS A 252 -17.43 1.08 21.36
N SER A 253 -16.66 0.01 21.49
CA SER A 253 -16.73 -0.86 22.67
C SER A 253 -15.48 -1.74 22.82
N GLU A 254 -15.38 -2.44 23.96
CA GLU A 254 -14.24 -3.32 24.28
C GLU A 254 -14.04 -4.46 23.26
N GLN A 255 -15.09 -4.85 22.52
CA GLN A 255 -15.00 -5.78 21.39
C GLN A 255 -13.99 -5.32 20.31
N ASP A 256 -13.79 -4.01 20.14
CA ASP A 256 -12.85 -3.45 19.16
C ASP A 256 -11.38 -3.64 19.56
N THR A 257 -11.12 -4.04 20.81
CA THR A 257 -9.79 -4.43 21.31
C THR A 257 -9.78 -5.87 21.83
N LEU A 258 -10.78 -6.67 21.46
CA LEU A 258 -10.98 -8.04 21.94
C LEU A 258 -10.92 -8.12 23.48
N PHE A 259 -11.65 -7.23 24.14
CA PHE A 259 -11.83 -7.17 25.59
C PHE A 259 -10.57 -6.90 26.42
N GLU A 260 -9.51 -6.37 25.81
CA GLU A 260 -8.33 -5.87 26.51
C GLU A 260 -8.25 -4.35 26.47
N LEU A 261 -7.51 -3.78 27.43
CA LEU A 261 -7.21 -2.34 27.41
C LEU A 261 -6.50 -1.96 26.10
N PRO A 262 -6.91 -0.86 25.43
CA PRO A 262 -6.24 -0.41 24.21
C PRO A 262 -4.77 -0.11 24.48
N ALA A 263 -3.89 -0.68 23.67
CA ALA A 263 -2.46 -0.38 23.72
C ALA A 263 -2.20 1.06 23.22
N GLU A 264 -1.14 1.68 23.75
CA GLU A 264 -0.64 2.94 23.23
C GLU A 264 -0.12 2.79 21.78
N GLU A 265 -0.14 3.90 21.06
CA GLU A 265 0.44 3.99 19.73
C GLU A 265 1.96 3.86 19.82
N VAL A 266 2.54 3.10 18.89
CA VAL A 266 3.99 2.96 18.73
C VAL A 266 4.38 3.60 17.40
N SER A 267 5.42 4.44 17.43
CA SER A 267 5.88 5.14 16.22
C SER A 267 6.42 4.15 15.18
N LEU A 268 6.40 4.54 13.91
CA LEU A 268 6.91 3.68 12.85
C LEU A 268 8.42 3.45 12.97
N ASN A 269 9.16 4.41 13.53
CA ASN A 269 10.58 4.27 13.85
C ASN A 269 10.83 3.14 14.86
N GLU A 270 10.04 3.07 15.93
CA GLU A 270 10.17 2.04 16.96
C GLU A 270 9.90 0.61 16.44
N HIS A 271 9.15 0.46 15.34
CA HIS A 271 8.97 -0.84 14.70
C HIS A 271 10.29 -1.41 14.18
N CYS A 272 11.28 -0.56 13.83
CA CYS A 272 12.54 -1.02 13.29
C CYS A 272 13.41 -1.80 14.29
N ARG A 273 13.03 -1.82 15.57
CA ARG A 273 13.68 -2.62 16.63
C ARG A 273 13.35 -4.11 16.56
N TYR A 274 12.41 -4.53 15.72
CA TYR A 274 11.87 -5.88 15.65
C TYR A 274 12.23 -6.55 14.32
N LYS A 275 12.60 -7.84 14.34
CA LYS A 275 12.97 -8.59 13.13
C LYS A 275 11.79 -8.88 12.23
N TYR A 276 10.61 -9.16 12.80
CA TYR A 276 9.47 -9.69 12.05
C TYR A 276 8.29 -8.72 12.17
N LEU A 277 7.95 -8.04 11.08
CA LEU A 277 6.91 -7.00 11.07
C LEU A 277 5.69 -7.46 10.29
N PHE A 278 4.52 -7.50 10.94
CA PHE A 278 3.29 -7.93 10.30
C PHE A 278 2.53 -6.76 9.67
N ASN A 279 2.06 -6.98 8.44
CA ASN A 279 1.13 -6.11 7.75
C ASN A 279 -0.16 -6.87 7.42
N PHE A 280 -1.29 -6.21 7.66
CA PHE A 280 -2.62 -6.69 7.30
C PHE A 280 -3.36 -5.63 6.50
N ARG A 281 -4.37 -6.04 5.73
CA ARG A 281 -5.39 -5.10 5.25
C ARG A 281 -6.17 -4.48 6.41
N GLY A 282 -6.88 -3.39 6.13
CA GLY A 282 -7.89 -2.80 7.02
C GLY A 282 -9.22 -2.78 6.31
N VAL A 283 -9.84 -1.59 6.23
CA VAL A 283 -10.98 -1.36 5.33
C VAL A 283 -10.59 -1.64 3.88
N ALA A 284 -9.36 -1.29 3.50
CA ALA A 284 -8.75 -1.62 2.21
C ALA A 284 -7.25 -1.92 2.42
N ALA A 285 -6.38 -1.72 1.43
CA ALA A 285 -4.94 -1.81 1.66
C ALA A 285 -4.48 -0.83 2.76
N SER A 286 -3.51 -1.26 3.59
CA SER A 286 -3.03 -0.46 4.71
C SER A 286 -1.77 0.34 4.35
N PHE A 287 -1.78 1.63 4.68
CA PHE A 287 -0.62 2.51 4.51
C PHE A 287 0.62 2.06 5.30
N ARG A 288 0.48 1.15 6.27
CA ARG A 288 1.57 0.59 7.08
C ARG A 288 2.63 -0.07 6.21
N LEU A 289 2.23 -0.85 5.20
CA LEU A 289 3.13 -1.76 4.48
C LEU A 289 4.44 -1.10 4.01
N LYS A 290 4.33 0.02 3.29
CA LYS A 290 5.51 0.71 2.73
C LYS A 290 6.53 1.15 3.79
N HIS A 291 6.09 1.46 5.01
CA HIS A 291 6.98 1.90 6.08
C HIS A 291 7.78 0.74 6.66
N LEU A 292 7.20 -0.46 6.75
CA LEU A 292 7.85 -1.62 7.38
C LEU A 292 9.12 -2.05 6.61
N PHE A 293 9.08 -1.99 5.28
CA PHE A 293 10.23 -2.34 4.45
C PHE A 293 11.46 -1.46 4.69
N LEU A 294 11.26 -0.19 5.06
CA LEU A 294 12.38 0.73 5.31
C LEU A 294 13.13 0.45 6.61
N CYS A 295 12.58 -0.39 7.49
CA CYS A 295 13.27 -0.80 8.71
C CYS A 295 14.37 -1.86 8.45
N GLY A 296 14.44 -2.46 7.26
CA GLY A 296 15.27 -3.66 7.01
C GLY A 296 14.88 -4.86 7.88
N SER A 297 13.63 -4.89 8.33
CA SER A 297 13.02 -6.02 9.01
C SER A 297 12.36 -6.94 7.98
N LEU A 298 12.17 -8.22 8.32
CA LEU A 298 11.43 -9.17 7.49
C LEU A 298 9.93 -8.88 7.63
N VAL A 299 9.29 -8.56 6.51
CA VAL A 299 7.86 -8.24 6.47
C VAL A 299 7.05 -9.51 6.23
N PHE A 300 6.03 -9.73 7.07
CA PHE A 300 4.99 -10.73 6.87
C PHE A 300 3.74 -10.01 6.36
N HIS A 301 3.33 -10.29 5.12
CA HIS A 301 2.17 -9.66 4.50
C HIS A 301 1.00 -10.65 4.47
N VAL A 302 -0.03 -10.35 5.27
CA VAL A 302 -1.21 -11.20 5.42
C VAL A 302 -2.28 -10.85 4.40
N GLY A 303 -2.71 -11.85 3.64
CA GLY A 303 -3.63 -11.76 2.51
C GLY A 303 -2.97 -11.20 1.25
N ASP A 304 -3.60 -11.45 0.10
CA ASP A 304 -3.08 -11.05 -1.21
C ASP A 304 -4.11 -10.30 -2.08
N GLU A 305 -5.31 -10.03 -1.57
CA GLU A 305 -6.39 -9.42 -2.37
C GLU A 305 -6.23 -7.92 -2.55
N TRP A 306 -6.01 -7.19 -1.46
CA TRP A 306 -6.04 -5.73 -1.43
C TRP A 306 -4.71 -5.13 -1.89
N LYS A 307 -4.77 -4.26 -2.90
CA LYS A 307 -3.59 -3.67 -3.53
C LYS A 307 -3.59 -2.14 -3.46
N GLU A 308 -2.42 -1.55 -3.23
CA GLU A 308 -2.09 -0.21 -3.74
C GLU A 308 -1.28 -0.34 -5.04
N PHE A 309 -1.10 0.76 -5.78
CA PHE A 309 -0.50 0.74 -7.12
C PHE A 309 0.89 0.06 -7.22
N PHE A 310 1.69 0.09 -6.14
CA PHE A 310 3.05 -0.46 -6.14
C PHE A 310 3.12 -1.94 -5.73
N TYR A 311 2.01 -2.53 -5.26
CA TYR A 311 2.02 -3.88 -4.69
C TYR A 311 2.35 -4.97 -5.72
N SER A 312 2.01 -4.76 -6.99
CA SER A 312 2.29 -5.73 -8.06
C SER A 312 3.79 -5.98 -8.27
N SER A 313 4.64 -5.00 -7.94
CA SER A 313 6.09 -5.10 -8.03
C SER A 313 6.71 -5.73 -6.77
N LEU A 314 5.96 -5.80 -5.66
CA LEU A 314 6.34 -6.55 -4.47
C LEU A 314 6.02 -8.03 -4.69
N LYS A 315 7.07 -8.83 -4.89
CA LYS A 315 6.95 -10.28 -5.10
C LYS A 315 7.06 -11.07 -3.79
N PRO A 316 6.12 -11.99 -3.50
CA PRO A 316 6.20 -12.87 -2.33
C PRO A 316 7.45 -13.74 -2.40
N TRP A 317 8.00 -14.11 -1.24
CA TRP A 317 9.25 -14.86 -1.07
C TRP A 317 10.53 -14.19 -1.60
N ILE A 318 10.41 -13.06 -2.31
CA ILE A 318 11.53 -12.20 -2.71
C ILE A 318 11.66 -11.02 -1.77
N HIS A 319 10.58 -10.26 -1.57
CA HIS A 319 10.61 -9.03 -0.79
C HIS A 319 9.97 -9.19 0.59
N PHE A 320 9.04 -10.15 0.75
CA PHE A 320 8.29 -10.37 1.99
C PHE A 320 7.83 -11.84 2.10
N ILE A 321 7.45 -12.27 3.30
CA ILE A 321 6.81 -13.57 3.55
C ILE A 321 5.29 -13.44 3.37
N PRO A 322 4.68 -14.13 2.38
CA PRO A 322 3.23 -14.15 2.26
C PRO A 322 2.63 -15.00 3.39
N VAL A 323 1.50 -14.56 3.91
CA VAL A 323 0.71 -15.30 4.90
C VAL A 323 -0.75 -15.29 4.44
N GLU A 324 -1.41 -16.44 4.49
CA GLU A 324 -2.82 -16.55 4.08
C GLU A 324 -3.72 -15.68 4.96
N SER A 325 -4.79 -15.13 4.37
CA SER A 325 -5.76 -14.31 5.10
C SER A 325 -6.50 -15.07 6.21
N THR A 326 -6.59 -16.40 6.06
CA THR A 326 -7.21 -17.33 7.01
C THR A 326 -6.20 -17.99 7.96
N ALA A 327 -4.94 -17.52 8.01
CA ALA A 327 -3.91 -18.13 8.84
C ALA A 327 -4.34 -18.19 10.32
N SER A 328 -4.21 -19.38 10.88
CA SER A 328 -4.44 -19.66 12.30
C SER A 328 -3.27 -19.16 13.16
N LYS A 329 -3.39 -19.28 14.49
CA LYS A 329 -2.28 -18.99 15.40
C LYS A 329 -1.11 -19.94 15.17
N GLU A 330 -1.42 -21.19 14.83
CA GLU A 330 -0.47 -22.26 14.59
C GLU A 330 0.31 -22.03 13.29
N ASP A 331 -0.33 -21.52 12.23
CA ASP A 331 0.35 -21.17 10.98
C ASP A 331 1.34 -19.99 11.14
N ILE A 332 1.02 -19.06 12.05
CA ILE A 332 1.82 -17.85 12.34
C ILE A 332 3.01 -18.16 13.26
N ARG A 333 2.89 -19.17 14.13
CA ARG A 333 3.91 -19.59 15.10
C ARG A 333 5.12 -20.19 14.40
#